data_AF-A0A5D2LDM6-F1
#
_entry.id   AF-A0A5D2LDM6-F1
#
_cell.length_a   1.000
_cell.length_b   1.000
_cell.length_c   1.000
_cell.angle_alpha   90.00
_cell.angle_beta   90.00
_cell.angle_gamma   90.00
#
_symmetry.space_group_name_H-M   'P 1'
#
loop_
_entity.id
_entity.type
_entity.pdbx_description
1 polymer ?
#
loop_
_entity_poly.entity_id
_entity_poly.type
_entity_poly.pdbx_seq_one_letter_code
_entity_poly.pdbx_strand_id
1 'polypeptide(L)'
;MAQVVTTFQERGAMEYTIVVAETVDSPATLQYLTPHTGAALAEYFMYRERHTLIIYDDLSKQAQAYRQMSLLLRRPPGREVHLGDVFYLHSRLLEGAAKSSSQLLEGTMNALPIVETQSGDISMYIPTNVISTTDGQIFLSTDLFNAGIRPAINAGIFVSKVGSATQIKATKQVSSKSTLELALFIELEAFAQFASNLDKSTQNQLARGQ
;
A
#
# COMPACT_ATOMS: atom_id res chain seq x y z
N MET A 1 9.04 16.21 2.91
CA MET A 1 7.76 16.82 3.33
C MET A 1 7.47 18.16 2.63
N ALA A 2 8.34 19.17 2.74
CA ALA A 2 8.11 20.48 2.12
C ALA A 2 7.78 20.42 0.61
N GLN A 3 8.52 19.61 -0.15
CA GLN A 3 8.27 19.43 -1.59
C GLN A 3 6.88 18.82 -1.91
N VAL A 4 6.40 17.88 -1.07
CA VAL A 4 5.07 17.27 -1.24
C VAL A 4 3.98 18.33 -1.00
N VAL A 5 4.13 19.11 0.08
CA VAL A 5 3.21 20.22 0.38
C VAL A 5 3.20 21.26 -0.73
N THR A 6 4.38 21.66 -1.22
CA THR A 6 4.49 22.57 -2.37
C THR A 6 3.80 22.01 -3.62
N THR A 7 4.01 20.73 -3.92
CA THR A 7 3.32 20.07 -5.04
C THR A 7 1.81 20.10 -4.87
N PHE A 8 1.30 19.85 -3.66
CA PHE A 8 -0.13 19.95 -3.39
C PHE A 8 -0.65 21.38 -3.50
N GLN A 9 0.14 22.39 -3.09
CA GLN A 9 -0.24 23.80 -3.26
C GLN A 9 -0.30 24.19 -4.74
N GLU A 10 0.75 23.87 -5.50
CA GLU A 10 0.83 24.15 -6.94
C GLU A 10 -0.29 23.50 -7.74
N ARG A 11 -0.75 22.32 -7.31
CA ARG A 11 -1.86 21.58 -7.95
C ARG A 11 -3.23 21.84 -7.34
N GLY A 12 -3.36 22.77 -6.38
CA GLY A 12 -4.63 23.10 -5.71
C GLY A 12 -5.17 21.98 -4.81
N ALA A 13 -4.38 20.96 -4.49
CA ALA A 13 -4.80 19.82 -3.68
C ALA A 13 -4.83 20.11 -2.17
N MET A 14 -4.19 21.20 -1.72
CA MET A 14 -4.17 21.58 -0.30
C MET A 14 -5.55 22.00 0.24
N GLU A 15 -6.50 22.40 -0.61
CA GLU A 15 -7.84 22.81 -0.16
C GLU A 15 -8.62 21.68 0.52
N TYR A 16 -8.28 20.43 0.20
CA TYR A 16 -8.94 19.22 0.73
C TYR A 16 -7.96 18.23 1.37
N THR A 17 -6.71 18.64 1.62
CA THR A 17 -5.66 17.77 2.17
C THR A 17 -5.18 18.27 3.53
N ILE A 18 -5.17 17.37 4.51
CA ILE A 18 -4.52 17.61 5.80
C ILE A 18 -3.22 16.82 5.83
N VAL A 19 -2.11 17.50 6.16
CA VAL A 19 -0.80 16.87 6.31
C VAL A 19 -0.46 16.80 7.79
N VAL A 20 -0.37 15.58 8.32
CA VAL A 20 0.13 15.30 9.68
C VAL A 20 1.56 14.80 9.52
N ALA A 21 2.53 15.54 10.04
CA ALA A 21 3.94 15.30 9.74
C ALA A 21 4.78 15.25 11.01
N GLU A 22 5.47 14.12 11.19
CA GLU A 22 6.63 13.99 12.07
C GLU A 22 7.80 13.48 11.23
N THR A 23 8.97 14.06 11.45
CA THR A 23 10.17 13.74 10.64
C THR A 23 11.08 12.77 11.39
N VAL A 24 12.15 12.32 10.73
CA VAL A 24 13.13 11.40 11.34
C VAL A 24 13.76 11.99 12.61
N ASP A 25 13.87 13.32 12.69
CA ASP A 25 14.45 14.02 13.85
C ASP A 25 13.46 14.16 15.02
N SER A 26 12.17 13.87 14.79
CA SER A 26 11.15 13.93 15.84
C SER A 26 11.33 12.78 16.84
N PRO A 27 10.99 12.97 18.13
CA PRO A 27 10.97 11.90 19.11
C PRO A 27 10.15 10.68 18.64
N ALA A 28 10.62 9.47 18.97
CA ALA A 28 9.95 8.22 18.60
C ALA A 28 8.48 8.15 19.06
N THR A 29 8.15 8.81 20.18
CA THR A 29 6.77 8.93 20.69
C THR A 29 5.84 9.68 19.73
N LEU A 30 6.32 10.74 19.08
CA LEU A 30 5.53 11.52 18.12
C LEU A 30 5.39 10.76 16.80
N GLN A 31 6.48 10.17 16.30
CA GLN A 31 6.44 9.33 15.09
C GLN A 31 5.46 8.15 15.26
N TYR A 32 5.45 7.53 16.44
CA TYR A 32 4.49 6.47 16.79
C TYR A 32 3.03 6.96 16.76
N LEU A 33 2.75 8.15 17.28
CA LEU A 33 1.39 8.68 17.46
C LEU A 33 0.82 9.34 16.20
N THR A 34 1.67 9.75 15.27
CA THR A 34 1.29 10.48 14.05
C THR A 34 0.22 9.75 13.23
N PRO A 35 0.35 8.45 12.93
CA PRO A 35 -0.67 7.75 12.14
C PRO A 35 -2.01 7.66 12.87
N HIS A 36 -2.01 7.49 14.20
CA HIS A 36 -3.24 7.51 15.00
C HIS A 36 -3.92 8.89 14.98
N THR A 37 -3.13 9.96 14.98
CA THR A 37 -3.66 11.34 14.87
C THR A 37 -4.29 11.58 13.51
N GLY A 38 -3.64 11.13 12.43
CA GLY A 38 -4.21 11.17 11.08
C GLY A 38 -5.51 10.38 10.97
N ALA A 39 -5.54 9.17 11.55
CA ALA A 39 -6.74 8.32 11.56
C ALA A 39 -7.91 9.01 12.26
N ALA A 40 -7.69 9.58 13.45
CA ALA A 40 -8.75 10.29 14.18
C ALA A 40 -9.32 11.50 13.40
N LEU A 41 -8.46 12.23 12.68
CA LEU A 41 -8.90 13.32 11.80
C LEU A 41 -9.73 12.80 10.62
N ALA A 42 -9.32 11.70 9.99
CA ALA A 42 -10.06 11.08 8.89
C ALA A 42 -11.41 10.50 9.35
N GLU A 43 -11.45 9.86 10.52
CA GLU A 43 -12.65 9.34 11.16
C GLU A 43 -13.67 10.45 11.45
N TYR A 44 -13.21 11.62 11.91
CA TYR A 44 -14.10 12.77 12.16
C TYR A 44 -14.93 13.15 10.93
N PHE A 45 -14.32 13.15 9.75
CA PHE A 45 -15.03 13.43 8.50
C PHE A 45 -15.89 12.24 8.06
N MET A 46 -15.40 11.01 8.22
CA MET A 46 -16.17 9.79 7.93
C MET A 46 -17.49 9.74 8.70
N TYR A 47 -17.49 10.06 9.99
CA TYR A 47 -18.70 10.11 10.82
C TYR A 47 -19.61 11.32 10.53
N ARG A 48 -19.28 12.15 9.54
CA ARG A 48 -20.05 13.32 9.09
C ARG A 48 -20.41 13.24 7.61
N GLU A 49 -20.76 12.04 7.13
CA GLU A 49 -21.18 11.78 5.74
C GLU A 49 -20.11 12.07 4.68
N ARG A 50 -18.83 12.19 5.06
CA ARG A 50 -17.74 12.43 4.10
C ARG A 50 -16.98 11.16 3.77
N HIS A 51 -16.36 11.19 2.60
CA HIS A 51 -15.43 10.16 2.14
C HIS A 51 -14.01 10.69 2.30
N THR A 52 -13.19 9.97 3.04
CA THR A 52 -11.80 10.30 3.29
C THR A 52 -10.86 9.28 2.67
N LEU A 53 -9.65 9.76 2.38
CA LEU A 53 -8.50 8.96 2.00
C LEU A 53 -7.38 9.31 2.97
N ILE A 54 -6.81 8.30 3.64
CA ILE A 54 -5.62 8.45 4.45
C ILE A 54 -4.45 7.70 3.79
N ILE A 55 -3.28 8.35 3.77
CA ILE A 55 -2.04 7.75 3.29
C ILE A 55 -1.07 7.71 4.46
N TYR A 56 -0.55 6.52 4.79
CA TYR A 56 0.45 6.36 5.84
C TYR A 56 1.82 6.18 5.19
N ASP A 57 2.65 7.22 5.23
CA ASP A 57 3.99 7.26 4.61
C ASP A 57 5.08 7.46 5.69
N ASP A 58 5.64 6.41 6.29
CA ASP A 58 5.32 4.98 6.06
C ASP A 58 5.19 4.20 7.37
N LEU A 59 4.50 3.06 7.32
CA LEU A 59 4.26 2.21 8.50
C LEU A 59 5.51 1.43 8.94
N SER A 60 6.52 1.28 8.07
CA SER A 60 7.80 0.67 8.45
C SER A 60 8.51 1.55 9.49
N LYS A 61 8.54 2.87 9.28
CA LYS A 61 9.09 3.86 10.21
C LYS A 61 8.27 3.96 11.50
N GLN A 62 6.94 3.88 11.42
CA GLN A 62 6.11 3.80 12.65
C GLN A 62 6.46 2.56 13.50
N ALA A 63 6.63 1.39 12.88
CA ALA A 63 7.02 0.17 13.58
C ALA A 63 8.42 0.26 14.19
N GLN A 64 9.36 0.95 13.55
CA GLN A 64 10.68 1.24 14.09
C GLN A 64 10.61 2.15 15.33
N ALA A 65 9.79 3.21 15.27
CA ALA A 65 9.55 4.11 16.40
C ALA A 65 8.93 3.37 17.59
N TYR A 66 7.92 2.52 17.34
CA TYR A 66 7.32 1.67 18.37
C TYR A 66 8.33 0.71 19.00
N ARG A 67 9.19 0.09 18.18
CA ARG A 67 10.28 -0.78 18.65
C ARG A 67 11.23 -0.01 19.57
N GLN A 68 11.67 1.18 19.18
CA GLN A 68 12.57 2.01 19.99
C GLN A 68 11.95 2.33 21.36
N MET A 69 10.70 2.78 21.39
CA MET A 69 9.98 3.05 22.64
C MET A 69 9.90 1.80 23.53
N SER A 70 9.60 0.67 22.92
CA SER A 70 9.42 -0.60 23.62
C SER A 70 10.69 -1.13 24.27
N LEU A 71 11.82 -1.00 23.57
CA LEU A 71 13.13 -1.38 24.10
C LEU A 71 13.55 -0.48 25.27
N LEU A 72 13.29 0.83 25.18
CA LEU A 72 13.53 1.77 26.29
C LEU A 72 12.69 1.42 27.53
N LEU A 73 11.47 0.93 27.32
CA LEU A 73 10.58 0.42 28.37
C LEU A 73 10.94 -1.00 28.85
N ARG A 74 12.07 -1.57 28.39
CA ARG A 74 12.56 -2.91 28.73
C ARG A 74 11.55 -4.04 28.45
N ARG A 75 10.67 -3.85 27.45
CA ARG A 75 9.81 -4.94 26.98
C ARG A 75 10.64 -5.95 26.18
N PRO A 76 10.44 -7.27 26.37
CA PRO A 76 11.23 -8.29 25.70
C PRO A 76 11.00 -8.27 24.19
N PRO A 77 12.04 -8.23 23.35
CA PRO A 77 11.90 -8.23 21.89
C PRO A 77 11.48 -9.63 21.38
N GLY A 78 10.77 -9.65 20.26
CA GLY A 78 10.39 -10.83 19.50
C GLY A 78 11.11 -10.91 18.15
N ARG A 79 10.39 -11.38 17.12
CA ARG A 79 10.91 -11.55 15.75
C ARG A 79 11.39 -10.22 15.17
N GLU A 80 12.56 -10.23 14.51
CA GLU A 80 13.17 -9.04 13.90
C GLU A 80 13.33 -7.86 14.89
N VAL A 81 13.47 -8.16 16.18
CA VAL A 81 13.58 -7.21 17.30
C VAL A 81 12.30 -6.39 17.54
N HIS A 82 11.20 -6.67 16.83
CA HIS A 82 9.90 -6.08 17.11
C HIS A 82 9.19 -6.81 18.25
N LEU A 83 8.32 -6.11 18.98
CA LEU A 83 7.45 -6.75 19.97
C LEU A 83 6.43 -7.67 19.30
N GLY A 84 5.94 -8.66 20.05
CA GLY A 84 4.89 -9.57 19.58
C GLY A 84 3.55 -8.90 19.26
N ASP A 85 3.30 -7.69 19.77
CA ASP A 85 2.08 -6.90 19.53
C ASP A 85 2.21 -5.87 18.41
N VAL A 86 3.31 -5.87 17.63
CA VAL A 86 3.46 -4.97 16.47
C VAL A 86 2.39 -5.22 15.40
N PHE A 87 1.89 -6.47 15.30
CA PHE A 87 0.74 -6.77 14.45
C PHE A 87 -0.50 -5.97 14.90
N TYR A 88 -0.77 -5.95 16.21
CA TYR A 88 -1.91 -5.23 16.78
C TYR A 88 -1.83 -3.71 16.55
N LEU A 89 -0.61 -3.15 16.54
CA LEU A 89 -0.38 -1.73 16.23
C LEU A 89 -0.98 -1.35 14.86
N HIS A 90 -0.64 -2.09 13.81
CA HIS A 90 -1.11 -1.79 12.45
C HIS A 90 -2.51 -2.30 12.19
N SER A 91 -2.89 -3.47 12.74
CA SER A 91 -4.23 -4.01 12.53
C SER A 91 -5.29 -3.08 13.11
N ARG A 92 -5.12 -2.61 14.35
CA ARG A 92 -6.06 -1.63 14.94
C ARG A 92 -6.14 -0.34 14.13
N LEU A 93 -5.04 0.12 13.56
CA LEU A 93 -5.00 1.35 12.77
C LEU A 93 -5.73 1.19 11.42
N LEU A 94 -5.52 0.06 10.75
CA LEU A 94 -6.05 -0.20 9.40
C LEU A 94 -7.49 -0.70 9.41
N GLU A 95 -7.90 -1.45 10.43
CA GLU A 95 -9.30 -1.86 10.63
C GLU A 95 -10.25 -0.67 10.87
N GLY A 96 -9.72 0.50 11.25
CA GLY A 96 -10.50 1.75 11.31
C GLY A 96 -10.93 2.28 9.94
N ALA A 97 -10.25 1.87 8.85
CA ALA A 97 -10.60 2.26 7.49
C ALA A 97 -11.75 1.40 6.95
N ALA A 98 -12.97 1.91 7.05
CA ALA A 98 -14.18 1.17 6.67
C ALA A 98 -15.21 2.05 5.95
N LYS A 99 -16.23 1.40 5.36
CA LYS A 99 -17.47 2.05 4.94
C LYS A 99 -18.51 1.92 6.05
N SER A 100 -18.99 3.06 6.55
CA SER A 100 -20.08 3.11 7.53
C SER A 100 -21.38 2.57 6.97
N SER A 101 -22.22 2.03 7.85
CA SER A 101 -23.58 1.61 7.53
C SER A 101 -24.50 2.80 7.25
N SER A 102 -25.69 2.52 6.71
CA SER A 102 -26.74 3.53 6.50
C SER A 102 -27.20 4.22 7.79
N GLN A 103 -27.08 3.54 8.94
CA GLN A 103 -27.37 4.11 10.26
C GLN A 103 -26.28 5.10 10.73
N LEU A 104 -25.07 4.96 10.20
CA LEU A 104 -23.90 5.78 10.50
C LEU A 104 -23.52 6.64 9.29
N LEU A 105 -24.52 7.17 8.58
CA LEU A 105 -24.33 8.26 7.63
C LEU A 105 -23.47 7.90 6.39
N GLU A 106 -23.25 6.61 6.12
CA GLU A 106 -22.58 6.04 4.93
C GLU A 106 -21.20 6.58 4.53
N GLY A 107 -20.56 7.38 5.39
CA GLY A 107 -19.21 7.88 5.17
C GLY A 107 -18.19 6.75 5.04
N THR A 108 -17.05 7.05 4.43
CA THR A 108 -16.00 6.04 4.19
C THR A 108 -14.64 6.58 4.55
N MET A 109 -13.80 5.75 5.13
CA MET A 109 -12.37 6.01 5.26
C MET A 109 -11.61 4.95 4.48
N ASN A 110 -10.88 5.35 3.45
CA ASN A 110 -9.99 4.48 2.68
C ASN A 110 -8.56 4.68 3.14
N ALA A 111 -7.81 3.60 3.37
CA ALA A 111 -6.41 3.67 3.77
C ALA A 111 -5.47 3.15 2.69
N LEU A 112 -4.40 3.90 2.41
CA LEU A 112 -3.28 3.50 1.59
C LEU A 112 -2.01 3.48 2.44
N PRO A 113 -1.72 2.37 3.14
CA PRO A 113 -0.48 2.23 3.87
C PRO A 113 0.70 2.01 2.91
N ILE A 114 1.79 2.75 3.12
CA ILE A 114 3.07 2.53 2.48
C ILE A 114 3.95 1.73 3.43
N VAL A 115 4.63 0.72 2.89
CA VAL A 115 5.57 -0.12 3.61
C VAL A 115 6.82 -0.23 2.75
N GLU A 116 7.95 0.17 3.33
CA GLU A 116 9.26 -0.01 2.71
C GLU A 116 9.73 -1.46 2.89
N THR A 117 10.06 -2.13 1.78
CA THR A 117 10.68 -3.47 1.78
C THR A 117 12.18 -3.34 1.63
N GLN A 118 12.94 -4.21 2.31
CA GLN A 118 14.39 -4.25 2.16
C GLN A 118 14.73 -5.19 1.00
N SER A 119 15.44 -4.69 -0.02
CA SER A 119 15.84 -5.48 -1.18
C SER A 119 14.68 -6.20 -1.90
N GLY A 120 13.47 -5.65 -1.84
CA GLY A 120 12.28 -6.26 -2.44
C GLY A 120 11.70 -7.46 -1.66
N ASP A 121 12.20 -7.77 -0.47
CA ASP A 121 11.71 -8.88 0.34
C ASP A 121 10.37 -8.55 1.02
N ILE A 122 9.29 -9.14 0.50
CA ILE A 122 7.92 -9.02 1.06
C ILE A 122 7.64 -10.00 2.19
N SER A 123 8.55 -10.95 2.47
CA SER A 123 8.39 -11.97 3.51
C SER A 123 8.86 -11.52 4.89
N MET A 124 9.46 -10.32 4.96
CA MET A 124 9.83 -9.67 6.22
C MET A 124 8.60 -9.45 7.12
N TYR A 125 8.84 -9.29 8.42
CA TYR A 125 7.78 -9.30 9.42
C TYR A 125 6.74 -8.19 9.24
N ILE A 126 7.18 -6.94 9.01
CA ILE A 126 6.26 -5.81 8.85
C ILE A 126 5.45 -5.88 7.53
N PRO A 127 6.06 -6.09 6.35
CA PRO A 127 5.31 -6.29 5.10
C PRO A 127 4.28 -7.42 5.20
N THR A 128 4.65 -8.58 5.73
CA THR A 128 3.74 -9.73 5.88
C THR A 128 2.52 -9.36 6.74
N ASN A 129 2.75 -8.68 7.86
CA ASN A 129 1.67 -8.26 8.75
C ASN A 129 0.71 -7.28 8.06
N VAL A 130 1.23 -6.28 7.36
CA VAL A 130 0.39 -5.30 6.65
C VAL A 130 -0.39 -5.95 5.52
N ILE A 131 0.26 -6.80 4.70
CA ILE A 131 -0.40 -7.56 3.62
C ILE A 131 -1.55 -8.42 4.16
N SER A 132 -1.36 -9.05 5.32
CA SER A 132 -2.39 -9.88 5.93
C SER A 132 -3.62 -9.08 6.40
N THR A 133 -3.43 -7.80 6.73
CA THR A 133 -4.49 -6.89 7.22
C THR A 133 -5.20 -6.17 6.07
N THR A 134 -4.46 -5.76 5.04
CA THR A 134 -5.01 -4.97 3.93
C THR A 134 -5.84 -5.82 2.96
N ASP A 135 -6.77 -5.15 2.27
CA ASP A 135 -7.61 -5.73 1.23
C ASP A 135 -6.90 -5.95 -0.12
N GLY A 136 -5.61 -5.66 -0.21
CA GLY A 136 -4.82 -5.81 -1.42
C GLY A 136 -3.49 -5.09 -1.30
N GLN A 137 -2.65 -5.26 -2.31
CA GLN A 137 -1.32 -4.69 -2.35
C GLN A 137 -0.93 -4.27 -3.76
N ILE A 138 -0.21 -3.15 -3.84
CA ILE A 138 0.52 -2.72 -5.02
C ILE A 138 2.00 -2.88 -4.71
N PHE A 139 2.65 -3.85 -5.36
CA PHE A 139 4.08 -4.05 -5.20
C PHE A 139 4.84 -3.30 -6.30
N LEU A 140 5.75 -2.41 -5.91
CA LEU A 140 6.61 -1.66 -6.80
C LEU A 140 7.98 -2.33 -6.89
N SER A 141 8.39 -2.75 -8.09
CA SER A 141 9.65 -3.45 -8.31
C SER A 141 10.76 -2.50 -8.78
N THR A 142 11.94 -2.62 -8.17
CA THR A 142 13.15 -1.92 -8.59
C THR A 142 13.59 -2.32 -10.01
N ASP A 143 13.43 -3.60 -10.38
CA ASP A 143 13.83 -4.09 -11.70
C ASP A 143 12.97 -3.48 -12.81
N LEU A 144 11.65 -3.41 -12.60
CA LEU A 144 10.72 -2.76 -13.53
C LEU A 144 11.01 -1.26 -13.66
N PHE A 145 11.32 -0.60 -12.53
CA PHE A 145 11.67 0.82 -12.53
C PHE A 145 12.96 1.09 -13.30
N ASN A 146 13.98 0.23 -13.13
CA ASN A 146 15.26 0.31 -13.84
C ASN A 146 15.12 -0.02 -15.34
N ALA A 147 14.16 -0.89 -15.70
CA ALA A 147 13.78 -1.15 -17.09
C ALA A 147 12.98 -0.02 -17.75
N GLY A 148 12.70 1.08 -17.02
CA GLY A 148 11.98 2.24 -17.54
C GLY A 148 10.46 2.17 -17.41
N ILE A 149 9.91 1.09 -16.85
CA ILE A 149 8.46 0.92 -16.67
C ILE A 149 8.00 1.75 -15.47
N ARG A 150 7.11 2.72 -15.72
CA ARG A 150 6.58 3.64 -14.69
C ARG A 150 5.06 3.83 -14.89
N PRO A 151 4.21 3.57 -13.88
CA PRO A 151 4.56 3.10 -12.53
C PRO A 151 5.07 1.65 -12.54
N ALA A 152 6.06 1.36 -11.70
CA ALA A 152 6.80 0.09 -11.68
C ALA A 152 6.02 -1.04 -10.98
N ILE A 153 4.76 -1.22 -11.31
CA ILE A 153 3.85 -2.17 -10.66
C ILE A 153 4.13 -3.59 -11.14
N ASN A 154 4.46 -4.48 -10.23
CA ASN A 154 4.58 -5.90 -10.53
C ASN A 154 3.18 -6.54 -10.59
N ALA A 155 2.70 -6.82 -11.80
CA ALA A 155 1.37 -7.40 -12.02
C ALA A 155 1.20 -8.81 -11.44
N GLY A 156 2.28 -9.58 -11.24
CA GLY A 156 2.23 -10.93 -10.68
C GLY A 156 2.03 -10.97 -9.16
N ILE A 157 2.48 -9.93 -8.44
CA ILE A 157 2.36 -9.84 -6.97
C ILE A 157 1.22 -8.88 -6.56
N PHE A 158 0.78 -8.02 -7.48
CA PHE A 158 -0.38 -7.15 -7.30
C PHE A 158 -1.65 -7.97 -7.03
N VAL A 159 -2.37 -7.62 -5.98
CA VAL A 159 -3.66 -8.25 -5.64
C VAL A 159 -4.64 -7.19 -5.15
N SER A 160 -5.91 -7.35 -5.51
CA SER A 160 -7.03 -6.66 -4.86
C SER A 160 -8.08 -7.70 -4.50
N LYS A 161 -8.33 -7.91 -3.20
CA LYS A 161 -9.32 -8.86 -2.67
C LYS A 161 -10.76 -8.40 -2.95
N VAL A 162 -10.98 -7.08 -3.03
CA VAL A 162 -12.28 -6.51 -3.41
C VAL A 162 -12.53 -6.62 -4.93
N GLY A 163 -11.44 -6.63 -5.71
CA GLY A 163 -11.46 -6.94 -7.13
C GLY A 163 -12.35 -6.01 -7.95
N SER A 164 -13.13 -6.59 -8.86
CA SER A 164 -13.97 -5.83 -9.82
C SER A 164 -15.24 -5.22 -9.22
N ALA A 165 -15.51 -5.42 -7.92
CA ALA A 165 -16.72 -4.90 -7.27
C ALA A 165 -16.70 -3.37 -7.13
N THR A 166 -15.51 -2.77 -7.04
CA THR A 166 -15.29 -1.32 -6.93
C THR A 166 -15.07 -0.63 -8.28
N GLN A 167 -15.03 -1.39 -9.38
CA GLN A 167 -14.81 -0.86 -10.71
C GLN A 167 -16.12 -0.39 -11.34
N ILE A 168 -16.07 0.75 -12.04
CA ILE A 168 -17.17 1.16 -12.91
C ILE A 168 -17.35 0.14 -14.05
N LYS A 169 -18.59 -0.01 -14.55
CA LYS A 169 -18.95 -1.01 -15.56
C LYS A 169 -18.05 -0.96 -16.80
N ALA A 170 -17.72 0.25 -17.26
CA ALA A 170 -16.86 0.46 -18.43
C ALA A 170 -15.44 -0.10 -18.21
N THR A 171 -14.81 0.21 -17.06
CA THR A 171 -13.48 -0.32 -16.73
C THR A 171 -13.51 -1.84 -16.65
N LYS A 172 -14.51 -2.41 -15.96
CA LYS A 172 -14.63 -3.87 -15.78
C LYS A 172 -14.71 -4.63 -17.11
N GLN A 173 -15.40 -4.06 -18.11
CA GLN A 173 -15.53 -4.66 -19.43
C GLN A 173 -14.17 -4.77 -20.15
N VAL A 174 -13.27 -3.82 -19.92
CA VAL A 174 -11.97 -3.75 -20.61
C VAL A 174 -10.86 -4.42 -19.79
N SER A 175 -10.84 -4.22 -18.47
CA SER A 175 -9.72 -4.62 -17.60
C SER A 175 -9.71 -6.11 -17.21
N SER A 176 -10.88 -6.78 -17.27
CA SER A 176 -11.00 -8.19 -16.84
C SER A 176 -10.13 -9.15 -17.66
N LYS A 177 -9.85 -8.82 -18.92
CA LYS A 177 -8.92 -9.60 -19.77
C LYS A 177 -7.47 -9.18 -19.59
N SER A 178 -7.20 -7.88 -19.42
CA SER A 178 -5.85 -7.32 -19.41
C SER A 178 -4.98 -7.81 -18.25
N THR A 179 -5.51 -7.93 -17.02
CA THR A 179 -4.71 -8.38 -15.86
C THR A 179 -4.22 -9.82 -16.03
N LEU A 180 -5.09 -10.71 -16.51
CA LEU A 180 -4.77 -12.12 -16.71
C LEU A 180 -3.81 -12.30 -17.90
N GLU A 181 -4.01 -11.54 -18.98
CA GLU A 181 -3.09 -11.51 -20.12
C GLU A 181 -1.69 -11.00 -19.73
N LEU A 182 -1.59 -9.98 -18.86
CA LEU A 182 -0.31 -9.48 -18.34
C LEU A 182 0.41 -10.47 -17.43
N ALA A 183 -0.33 -11.18 -16.57
CA ALA A 183 0.26 -12.22 -15.72
C ALA A 183 0.86 -13.36 -16.54
N LEU A 184 0.10 -13.83 -17.55
CA LEU A 184 0.57 -14.84 -18.51
C LEU A 184 1.76 -14.34 -19.33
N PHE A 185 1.75 -13.07 -19.75
CA PHE A 185 2.87 -12.48 -20.47
C PHE A 185 4.17 -12.55 -19.65
N ILE A 186 4.15 -12.16 -18.38
CA ILE A 186 5.33 -12.19 -17.50
C ILE A 186 5.86 -13.62 -17.32
N GLU A 187 4.97 -14.60 -17.16
CA GLU A 187 5.36 -16.01 -17.05
C GLU A 187 6.01 -16.53 -18.34
N LEU A 188 5.43 -16.17 -19.49
CA LEU A 188 5.94 -16.56 -20.80
C LEU A 188 7.24 -15.84 -21.17
N GLU A 189 7.41 -14.59 -20.77
CA GLU A 189 8.63 -13.81 -21.00
C GLU A 189 9.81 -14.46 -20.27
N ALA A 190 9.62 -14.88 -19.02
CA ALA A 190 10.63 -15.62 -18.26
C ALA A 190 10.99 -16.96 -18.94
N PHE A 191 10.01 -17.68 -19.48
CA PHE A 191 10.23 -18.94 -20.18
C PHE A 191 10.92 -18.76 -21.55
N ALA A 192 10.54 -17.71 -22.28
CA ALA A 192 11.06 -17.36 -23.60
C ALA A 192 12.56 -17.04 -23.58
N GLN A 193 13.10 -16.54 -22.46
CA GLN A 193 14.54 -16.34 -22.31
C GLN A 193 15.37 -17.63 -22.38
N PHE A 194 14.74 -18.79 -22.14
CA PHE A 194 15.41 -20.10 -22.13
C PHE A 194 15.01 -21.01 -23.30
N ALA A 195 14.00 -20.63 -24.10
CA ALA A 195 13.45 -21.45 -25.17
C ALA A 195 13.98 -21.03 -26.55
N SER A 196 14.55 -21.97 -27.31
CA SER A 196 15.08 -21.71 -28.65
C SER A 196 14.03 -21.69 -29.75
N ASN A 197 12.88 -22.35 -29.54
CA ASN A 197 11.74 -22.35 -30.47
C ASN A 197 10.44 -22.20 -29.70
N LEU A 198 9.80 -21.04 -29.84
CA LEU A 198 8.47 -20.76 -29.31
C LEU A 198 7.43 -21.07 -30.38
N ASP A 199 6.31 -21.69 -29.99
CA ASP A 199 5.19 -21.91 -30.88
C ASP A 199 4.46 -20.59 -31.19
N LYS A 200 3.71 -20.56 -32.29
CA LYS A 200 3.01 -19.35 -32.75
C LYS A 200 2.04 -18.76 -31.72
N SER A 201 1.45 -19.60 -30.86
CA SER A 201 0.51 -19.11 -29.85
C SER A 201 1.23 -18.30 -28.77
N THR A 202 2.37 -18.80 -28.29
CA THR A 202 3.26 -18.09 -27.34
C THR A 202 3.82 -16.81 -27.94
N GLN A 203 4.24 -16.82 -29.21
CA GLN A 203 4.71 -15.60 -29.90
C GLN A 203 3.64 -14.51 -29.97
N ASN A 204 2.39 -14.87 -30.29
CA ASN A 204 1.29 -13.93 -30.35
C ASN A 204 0.91 -13.38 -28.96
N GLN A 205 1.06 -14.18 -27.90
CA GLN A 205 0.83 -13.73 -26.52
C GLN A 205 1.93 -12.76 -26.08
N LEU A 206 3.20 -13.03 -26.41
CA LEU A 206 4.31 -12.12 -26.14
C LEU A 206 4.14 -10.77 -26.87
N ALA A 207 3.79 -10.81 -28.17
CA ALA A 207 3.57 -9.60 -28.95
C ALA A 207 2.39 -8.75 -28.47
N ARG A 208 1.45 -9.34 -27.73
CA ARG A 208 0.27 -8.65 -27.19
C ARG A 208 0.50 -8.05 -25.80
N GLY A 209 1.50 -8.54 -25.06
CA GLY A 209 1.87 -8.04 -23.74
C GLY A 209 2.96 -6.96 -23.75
N GLN A 210 3.74 -6.85 -24.84
CA GLN A 210 4.65 -5.72 -25.13
C GLN A 210 3.87 -4.44 -25.45
#